data_AF-A0A944SE40-F1
#
_entry.id   AF-A0A944SE40-F1
#
_cell.length_a   1.000
_cell.length_b   1.000
_cell.length_c   1.000
_cell.angle_alpha   90.00
_cell.angle_beta   90.00
_cell.angle_gamma   90.00
#
_symmetry.space_group_name_H-M   'P 1'
#
loop_
_entity.id
_entity.type
_entity.pdbx_description
1 polymer ?
#
loop_
_entity_poly.entity_id
_entity_poly.type
_entity_poly.pdbx_seq_one_letter_code
_entity_poly.pdbx_strand_id
1 'polypeptide(L)' 'MAKDTIVRYVMLGGDVWVYLGNDDVRLATAPEVEKIINDDPDFASQFSVQKANYAPIP' A
#
# COMPACT_ATOMS: atom_id res chain seq x y z
N MET A 1 -7.14 1.17 22.29
CA MET A 1 -7.35 0.97 20.84
C MET A 1 -6.06 1.35 20.15
N ALA A 2 -5.49 0.46 19.34
CA ALA A 2 -4.23 0.73 18.64
C ALA A 2 -4.46 1.90 17.67
N LYS A 3 -3.81 3.04 17.93
CA LYS A 3 -4.00 4.26 17.14
C LYS A 3 -3.44 4.16 15.72
N ASP A 4 -2.61 3.15 15.46
CA ASP A 4 -1.93 2.88 14.19
C ASP A 4 -2.55 1.70 13.40
N THR A 5 -3.82 1.35 13.67
CA THR A 5 -4.48 0.34 12.84
C THR A 5 -4.80 0.92 11.46
N ILE A 6 -4.28 0.27 10.42
CA ILE A 6 -4.63 0.55 9.02
C ILE A 6 -6.11 0.19 8.82
N VAL A 7 -6.93 1.18 8.49
CA VAL A 7 -8.36 1.01 8.23
C VAL A 7 -8.67 0.93 6.74
N ARG A 8 -7.80 1.49 5.90
CA ARG A 8 -7.89 1.42 4.44
C ARG A 8 -6.51 1.63 3.83
N TYR A 9 -6.30 1.13 2.62
CA TYR A 9 -5.10 1.37 1.84
C TYR A 9 -5.47 1.64 0.38
N VAL A 10 -4.63 2.38 -0.33
CA VAL A 10 -4.79 2.71 -1.75
C VAL A 10 -3.43 2.76 -2.42
N MET A 11 -3.38 2.38 -3.69
CA MET A 11 -2.18 2.49 -4.50
C MET A 11 -2.30 3.69 -5.44
N LEU A 12 -1.35 4.62 -5.35
CA LEU A 12 -1.31 5.84 -6.14
C LEU A 12 0.10 6.05 -6.67
N GLY A 13 0.25 6.05 -7.99
CA GLY A 13 1.53 6.36 -8.64
C GLY A 13 2.68 5.40 -8.35
N GLY A 14 2.37 4.13 -8.05
CA GLY A 14 3.36 3.12 -7.65
C GLY A 14 3.67 3.08 -6.15
N ASP A 15 3.16 4.04 -5.39
CA ASP A 15 3.27 4.08 -3.94
C ASP A 15 1.99 3.57 -3.26
N VAL A 16 2.14 2.98 -2.08
CA VAL A 16 1.02 2.52 -1.26
C VAL A 16 0.78 3.52 -0.14
N TRP A 17 -0.43 4.06 -0.09
CA TRP A 17 -0.89 4.97 0.95
C TRP A 17 -1.84 4.23 1.88
N VAL A 18 -1.65 4.42 3.17
CA VAL A 18 -2.49 3.84 4.23
C VAL A 18 -3.24 4.94 4.96
N TYR A 19 -4.52 4.68 5.18
CA TYR A 19 -5.40 5.44 6.06
C TYR A 19 -5.40 4.76 7.41
N LEU A 20 -5.05 5.51 8.44
CA LEU A 20 -5.00 5.05 9.81
C LEU A 20 -6.31 5.39 10.53
N GLY A 21 -6.63 4.64 11.59
CA GLY A 21 -7.86 4.82 12.37
C GLY A 21 -7.94 6.13 13.18
N ASN A 22 -6.92 6.97 13.10
CA ASN A 22 -6.85 8.32 13.65
C ASN A 22 -7.03 9.42 12.58
N ASP A 23 -7.59 9.07 11.41
CA ASP A 23 -7.76 9.94 10.23
C ASP A 23 -6.44 10.45 9.61
N ASP A 24 -5.31 9.86 9.99
CA ASP A 24 -4.01 10.15 9.39
C ASP A 24 -3.82 9.36 8.09
N VAL A 25 -3.14 9.98 7.12
CA VAL A 25 -2.86 9.37 5.82
C VAL A 25 -1.38 9.50 5.54
N ARG A 26 -0.71 8.36 5.37
CA ARG A 26 0.73 8.32 5.11
C ARG A 26 1.11 7.22 4.14
N LEU A 27 2.33 7.28 3.63
CA LEU A 27 2.93 6.18 2.90
C LEU A 27 3.08 4.96 3.83
N ALA A 28 2.71 3.81 3.28
CA ALA A 28 2.92 2.53 3.93
C ALA A 28 4.41 2.24 4.01
N THR A 29 4.86 1.76 5.16
CA THR A 29 6.23 1.25 5.31
C THR A 29 6.35 -0.09 4.58
N ALA A 30 7.58 -0.47 4.20
CA ALA A 30 7.85 -1.77 3.59
C ALA A 30 7.16 -2.95 4.30
N PRO A 31 7.28 -3.12 5.64
CA PRO A 31 6.59 -4.22 6.34
C PRO A 31 5.06 -4.11 6.32
N GLU A 32 4.49 -2.91 6.23
CA GLU A 32 3.04 -2.75 6.08
C GLU A 32 2.58 -3.14 4.67
N VAL A 33 3.33 -2.74 3.64
CA VAL A 33 3.08 -3.16 2.25
C VAL A 33 3.19 -4.67 2.13
N GLU A 34 4.22 -5.29 2.72
CA GLU A 34 4.35 -6.75 2.72
C GLU A 34 3.15 -7.42 3.40
N LYS A 35 2.66 -6.88 4.52
CA LYS A 35 1.44 -7.40 5.16
C LYS A 35 0.22 -7.30 4.25
N ILE A 36 0.00 -6.14 3.61
CA ILE A 36 -1.12 -5.93 2.68
C ILE A 36 -1.02 -6.92 1.50
N ILE A 37 0.17 -7.11 0.93
CA ILE A 37 0.42 -8.05 -0.17
C ILE A 37 0.17 -9.50 0.26
N ASN A 38 0.56 -9.87 1.48
CA ASN A 38 0.35 -11.23 1.99
C ASN A 38 -1.12 -11.50 2.35
N ASP A 39 -1.83 -10.49 2.86
CA ASP A 39 -3.24 -10.59 3.26
C ASP A 39 -4.20 -10.46 2.06
N ASP A 40 -3.84 -9.64 1.07
CA ASP A 40 -4.63 -9.35 -0.13
C ASP A 40 -3.84 -9.67 -1.43
N PRO A 41 -4.03 -10.89 -1.99
CA PRO A 41 -3.34 -11.31 -3.21
C PRO A 41 -3.83 -10.59 -4.48
N ASP A 42 -5.03 -10.00 -4.46
CA ASP A 42 -5.51 -9.17 -5.58
C ASP A 42 -4.70 -7.87 -5.62
N PHE A 43 -4.54 -7.23 -4.46
CA PHE A 43 -3.66 -6.07 -4.30
C PHE A 43 -2.21 -6.40 -4.70
N ALA A 44 -1.69 -7.56 -4.31
CA ALA A 44 -0.35 -8.02 -4.70
C ALA A 44 -0.15 -8.07 -6.23
N SER A 45 -1.16 -8.56 -6.94
CA SER A 45 -1.16 -8.65 -8.40
C SER A 45 -1.18 -7.27 -9.05
N GLN A 46 -2.05 -6.38 -8.56
CA GLN A 46 -2.12 -4.98 -9.00
C GLN A 46 -0.82 -4.22 -8.70
N PHE A 47 -0.21 -4.48 -7.54
CA PHE A 47 1.02 -3.81 -7.10
C PHE A 47 2.19 -4.18 -7.99
N SER A 48 2.31 -5.47 -8.31
CA SER A 48 3.36 -5.95 -9.22
C SER A 48 3.20 -5.37 -10.63
N VAL A 49 1.97 -5.30 -11.16
CA VAL A 49 1.68 -4.72 -12.48
C VAL A 49 1.93 -3.22 -12.51
N GLN A 50 1.45 -2.47 -11.51
CA GLN A 50 1.67 -1.03 -11.44
C GLN A 50 3.14 -0.70 -11.23
N LYS A 51 3.87 -1.43 -10.38
CA LYS A 51 5.31 -1.23 -10.17
C LYS A 51 6.12 -1.54 -11.43
N ALA A 52 5.72 -2.54 -12.21
CA ALA A 52 6.32 -2.84 -13.50
C ALA A 52 6.02 -1.74 -14.54
N ASN A 53 4.82 -1.16 -14.54
CA ASN A 53 4.43 -0.08 -15.45
C ASN A 53 4.96 1.30 -15.05
N TYR A 54 5.23 1.52 -13.76
CA TYR A 54 5.89 2.72 -13.23
C TYR A 54 7.42 2.63 -13.25
N ALA A 55 7.99 1.53 -13.76
CA ALA A 55 9.40 1.51 -14.11
C ALA A 55 9.64 2.67 -15.07
N PRO A 56 10.52 3.64 -14.75
CA PRO A 56 10.77 4.76 -15.62
C PRO A 56 11.18 4.20 -16.98
N ILE A 57 10.42 4.55 -18.02
CA ILE A 57 10.89 4.42 -19.40
C ILE A 57 12.29 5.06 -19.45
N PRO A 58 13.33 4.32 -19.87
CA PRO A 58 14.69 4.82 -19.92
C PRO A 58 14.85 6.03 -20.85
#